data_AF-A0A7V6Q379-F1
#
_entry.id   AF-A0A7V6Q379-F1
#
_cell.length_a   1.000
_cell.length_b   1.000
_cell.length_c   1.000
_cell.angle_alpha   90.00
_cell.angle_beta   90.00
_cell.angle_gamma   90.00
#
_symmetry.space_group_name_H-M   'P 1'
#
loop_
_entity.id
_entity.type
_entity.pdbx_description
1 polymer ?
#
loop_
_entity_poly.entity_id
_entity_poly.type
_entity_poly.pdbx_seq_one_letter_code
_entity_poly.pdbx_strand_id
1 'polypeptide(L)' 'MPLTRISEQAYKTLQLLAEKNKESHIKIIEKALEEYRRQIFIKEANVAYAALKTDPDKWKEEQLERKLWEQTISDDLED' A
#
# COMPACT_ATOMS: atom_id res chain seq x y z
N MET A 1 -24.37 -11.80 -6.26
CA MET A 1 -23.28 -10.81 -6.35
C MET A 1 -23.86 -9.43 -6.14
N PRO A 2 -23.21 -8.55 -5.35
CA PRO A 2 -23.65 -7.18 -5.19
C PRO A 2 -23.51 -6.42 -6.52
N LEU A 3 -24.43 -5.49 -6.77
CA LEU A 3 -24.42 -4.62 -7.96
C LEU A 3 -24.10 -3.19 -7.52
N THR A 4 -23.07 -2.59 -8.12
CA THR A 4 -22.69 -1.20 -7.90
C THR A 4 -22.77 -0.45 -9.22
N ARG A 5 -23.46 0.70 -9.22
CA ARG A 5 -23.55 1.54 -10.41
C ARG A 5 -22.24 2.31 -10.60
N ILE A 6 -21.70 2.27 -11.81
CA ILE A 6 -20.54 3.08 -12.23
C ILE A 6 -20.93 3.97 -13.42
N SER A 7 -20.14 5.00 -13.68
CA SER A 7 -20.34 5.87 -14.85
C SER A 7 -19.99 5.13 -16.15
N GLU A 8 -20.52 5.61 -17.28
CA GLU A 8 -20.19 5.06 -18.60
C GLU A 8 -18.69 5.15 -18.90
N GLN A 9 -18.04 6.25 -18.48
CA GLN A 9 -16.60 6.41 -18.62
C GLN A 9 -15.82 5.35 -17.82
N ALA A 10 -16.20 5.10 -16.57
CA ALA A 10 -15.57 4.07 -15.74
C ALA A 10 -15.76 2.68 -16.34
N TYR A 11 -16.94 2.40 -16.90
CA TYR A 11 -17.18 1.15 -17.63
C TYR A 11 -16.27 1.00 -18.86
N LYS A 12 -16.10 2.06 -19.67
CA LYS A 12 -15.17 2.04 -20.82
C LYS A 12 -13.73 1.78 -20.39
N THR A 13 -13.28 2.39 -19.29
CA THR A 13 -11.94 2.14 -18.73
C THR A 13 -11.82 0.69 -18.24
N LEU A 14 -12.84 0.17 -17.56
CA LEU A 14 -12.87 -1.22 -17.08
C LEU A 14 -12.77 -2.23 -18.22
N GLN A 15 -13.53 -2.00 -19.30
CA GLN A 15 -13.49 -2.82 -20.52
C GLN A 15 -12.07 -2.84 -21.12
N LEU A 16 -11.45 -1.67 -21.29
CA LEU A 16 -10.10 -1.55 -21.84
C LEU A 16 -9.06 -2.29 -20.98
N LEU A 17 -9.14 -2.16 -19.65
CA LEU A 17 -8.23 -2.83 -18.72
C LEU A 17 -8.40 -4.35 -18.74
N ALA A 18 -9.64 -4.82 -18.84
CA ALA A 18 -9.95 -6.24 -18.92
C ALA A 18 -9.44 -6.88 -20.21
N GLU A 19 -9.64 -6.22 -21.35
CA GLU A 19 -9.11 -6.67 -22.65
C GLU A 19 -7.59 -6.70 -22.65
N LYS A 20 -6.95 -5.63 -22.16
CA LYS A 20 -5.48 -5.52 -22.09
C LYS A 20 -4.86 -6.60 -21.21
N ASN A 21 -5.49 -6.90 -20.07
CA ASN A 21 -4.94 -7.84 -19.10
C ASN A 21 -5.43 -9.28 -19.32
N LYS A 22 -6.38 -9.50 -20.25
CA LYS A 22 -7.09 -10.78 -20.46
C LYS A 22 -7.71 -11.31 -19.17
N GLU A 23 -8.37 -10.43 -18.43
CA GLU A 23 -9.00 -10.72 -17.14
C GLU A 23 -10.47 -10.30 -17.13
N SER A 24 -11.26 -10.88 -16.23
CA SER A 24 -12.66 -10.49 -16.06
C SER A 24 -12.77 -9.09 -15.43
N HIS A 25 -13.88 -8.40 -15.70
CA HIS A 25 -14.23 -7.12 -15.06
C HIS A 25 -14.15 -7.21 -13.53
N ILE A 26 -14.62 -8.32 -12.95
CA ILE A 26 -14.59 -8.55 -11.50
C ILE A 26 -13.14 -8.56 -10.99
N LYS A 27 -12.25 -9.30 -11.65
CA LYS A 27 -10.85 -9.40 -11.24
C LYS A 27 -10.11 -8.06 -11.35
N ILE A 28 -10.41 -7.26 -12.37
CA ILE A 28 -9.87 -5.90 -12.49
C ILE A 28 -10.36 -5.00 -11.35
N ILE A 29 -11.65 -5.06 -11.01
CA ILE A 29 -12.23 -4.29 -9.90
C ILE A 29 -11.59 -4.70 -8.58
N GLU A 30 -11.45 -5.99 -8.30
CA GLU A 30 -10.81 -6.49 -7.07
C GLU A 30 -9.37 -5.99 -6.94
N LYS A 31 -8.59 -6.08 -8.03
CA LYS A 31 -7.22 -5.54 -8.05
C LYS A 31 -7.18 -4.04 -7.83
N ALA A 32 -8.07 -3.28 -8.47
CA ALA A 32 -8.13 -1.83 -8.33
C ALA A 32 -8.51 -1.39 -6.91
N LEU A 33 -9.47 -2.09 -6.28
CA LEU A 33 -9.88 -1.84 -4.91
C LEU A 33 -8.75 -2.15 -3.91
N GLU A 34 -8.08 -3.28 -4.10
CA GLU A 34 -6.97 -3.67 -3.24
C GLU A 34 -5.78 -2.71 -3.38
N GLU A 35 -5.50 -2.25 -4.60
CA GLU A 35 -4.49 -1.22 -4.84
C GLU A 35 -4.85 0.11 -4.16
N TYR A 36 -6.10 0.55 -4.27
CA TYR A 36 -6.57 1.77 -3.60
C TYR A 36 -6.50 1.64 -2.07
N ARG A 37 -6.87 0.48 -1.52
CA ARG A 37 -6.74 0.18 -0.09
C ARG A 37 -5.28 0.27 0.38
N ARG A 38 -4.33 -0.30 -0.37
CA ARG A 38 -2.90 -0.20 -0.06
C ARG A 38 -2.40 1.24 -0.10
N GLN A 39 -2.84 2.03 -1.08
CA GLN A 39 -2.46 3.44 -1.18
C GLN A 39 -2.95 4.25 0.02
N ILE A 40 -4.18 4.01 0.50
CA ILE A 40 -4.69 4.64 1.72
C ILE A 40 -3.82 4.22 2.92
N PHE A 41 -3.59 2.93 3.09
CA PHE A 41 -2.79 2.40 4.20
C PHE A 41 -1.39 3.03 4.28
N ILE A 42 -0.68 3.10 3.16
CA ILE A 42 0.66 3.73 3.12
C ILE A 42 0.59 5.23 3.40
N LYS A 43 -0.43 5.94 2.92
CA LYS A 43 -0.61 7.37 3.24
C LYS A 43 -0.81 7.59 4.75
N GLU A 44 -1.65 6.76 5.38
CA GLU A 44 -1.90 6.84 6.82
C GLU A 44 -0.64 6.52 7.63
N ALA A 45 0.10 5.46 7.24
CA ALA A 45 1.38 5.11 7.87
C ALA A 45 2.40 6.25 7.76
N ASN A 46 2.50 6.89 6.59
CA ASN A 46 3.39 8.03 6.38
C ASN A 46 3.00 9.25 7.24
N VAL A 47 1.70 9.53 7.39
CA VAL A 47 1.21 10.59 8.27
C VAL A 47 1.56 10.30 9.73
N ALA A 48 1.33 9.07 10.20
CA ALA A 48 1.69 8.66 11.55
C ALA A 48 3.21 8.74 11.80
N TYR A 49 4.01 8.31 10.83
CA TYR A 49 5.48 8.39 10.90
C TYR A 49 6.00 9.84 10.88
N ALA A 50 5.37 10.72 10.08
CA ALA A 50 5.67 12.15 10.10
C ALA A 50 5.31 12.78 11.46
N ALA A 51 4.17 12.41 12.04
CA ALA A 51 3.78 12.86 13.38
C ALA A 51 4.77 12.37 14.45
N LEU A 52 5.22 11.12 14.39
CA LEU A 52 6.24 10.57 15.28
C LEU A 52 7.53 11.40 15.27
N LYS A 53 7.99 11.83 14.09
CA LYS A 53 9.19 12.67 13.93
C LYS A 53 9.08 14.05 14.58
N THR A 54 7.86 14.56 14.80
CA THR A 54 7.66 15.85 15.46
C THR A 54 7.76 15.79 16.98
N ASP A 55 7.76 14.59 17.56
CA ASP A 55 7.94 14.33 18.99
C ASP A 55 9.40 13.88 19.24
N PRO A 56 10.29 14.76 19.76
CA PRO A 56 11.72 14.46 19.85
C PRO A 56 12.05 13.26 20.74
N ASP A 57 11.27 13.04 21.81
CA ASP A 57 11.51 11.94 22.75
C ASP A 57 11.15 10.61 22.11
N LYS A 58 9.97 10.51 21.48
CA LYS A 58 9.56 9.30 20.76
C LYS A 58 10.40 9.04 19.51
N TRP A 59 10.82 10.10 18.81
CA TRP A 59 11.70 9.96 17.66
C TRP A 59 13.08 9.42 18.06
N LYS A 60 13.61 9.85 19.21
CA LYS A 60 14.86 9.30 19.75
C LYS A 60 14.71 7.82 20.11
N GLU A 61 13.59 7.41 20.70
CA GLU A 61 13.29 6.02 21.02
C GLU A 61 13.27 5.15 19.74
N GLU A 62 12.53 5.56 18.72
CA GLU A 62 12.48 4.83 17.43
C GLU A 62 13.86 4.72 16.78
N GLN A 63 14.67 5.77 16.82
CA GLN A 63 16.02 5.75 16.24
C GLN A 63 16.98 4.83 17.02
N LEU A 64 16.79 4.70 18.34
CA LEU A 64 17.54 3.73 19.15
C LEU A 64 17.15 2.30 18.81
N GLU A 65 15.84 2.05 18.69
CA GLU A 65 15.32 0.75 18.26
C GLU A 65 15.84 0.39 16.86
N ARG A 66 15.73 1.31 15.90
CA ARG A 66 16.21 1.08 14.53
C ARG A 66 17.69 0.72 14.48
N LYS A 67 18.54 1.41 15.26
CA LYS A 67 19.98 1.08 15.36
C LYS A 67 20.23 -0.31 15.94
N LEU A 68 19.38 -0.79 16.83
CA LEU A 68 19.47 -2.15 17.35
C LEU A 68 19.15 -3.17 16.24
N TRP A 69 18.10 -2.92 15.45
CA TRP A 69 17.75 -3.75 14.28
C TRP A 69 18.80 -3.70 13.16
N GLU A 70 19.49 -2.58 12.96
CA GLU A 70 20.58 -2.48 11.98
C GLU A 70 21.71 -3.51 12.26
N GLN A 71 21.85 -3.99 13.50
CA GLN A 71 22.83 -5.03 13.85
C GLN A 71 22.49 -6.40 13.24
N THR A 72 21.23 -6.65 12.92
CA THR A 72 20.76 -7.94 12.35
C THR A 72 20.82 -7.95 10.82
N ILE A 73 21.37 -6.91 10.18
CA ILE A 73 21.39 -6.81 8.71
C ILE A 73 22.27 -7.88 8.04
N SER A 74 23.28 -8.36 8.77
CA SER A 74 24.23 -9.38 8.31
C SER A 74 23.83 -10.80 8.71
N ASP A 75 22.74 -10.95 9.46
CA ASP A 75 22.26 -12.28 9.86
C ASP A 75 21.88 -13.07 8.60
N ASP A 76 22.35 -14.32 8.52
CA ASP A 76 22.11 -15.23 7.38
C ASP A 76 22.75 -14.81 6.04
N LEU A 77 23.70 -13.84 6.05
CA LEU A 77 24.47 -13.42 4.87
C LEU A 77 25.85 -14.10 4.73
N GLU A 78 26.22 -15.03 5.62
CA GLU A 78 27.47 -15.81 5.52
C GLU A 78 27.25 -17.12 4.76
N ASP A 79 27.71 -17.16 3.50
CA ASP A 79 28.18 -18.33 2.73
C ASP A 79 29.35 -17.91 1.82
#